data_AF-A0A9P6Y360-F1
#
_entry.id   AF-A0A9P6Y360-F1
#
_cell.length_a   1.000
_cell.length_b   1.000
_cell.length_c   1.000
_cell.angle_alpha   90.00
_cell.angle_beta   90.00
_cell.angle_gamma   90.00
#
_symmetry.space_group_name_H-M   'P 1'
#
loop_
_entity.id
_entity.type
_entity.pdbx_description
1 polymer ?
#
loop_
_entity_poly.entity_id
_entity_poly.type
_entity_poly.pdbx_seq_one_letter_code
_entity_poly.pdbx_strand_id
1 'polypeptide(L)'
;MPHKVNPIDFENAEGNFGIANALFEHFSAKLPISRWQRDLTDSTVLRALGTAVGHSQVALDSLAKGLGKLEVNPQRLDADLDAAWEVLAEAVQTVMRRHGLPNPYEQLKALTRGQGITAESMRAFVQGLELPADAKQRLLEMTPGSYTGLAESLAKKI
;
A
#
# COMPACT_ATOMS: atom_id res chain seq x y z
N MET A 1 23.97 -17.53 -7.19
CA MET A 1 23.37 -16.67 -8.24
C MET A 1 24.00 -15.29 -8.13
N PRO A 2 24.97 -14.95 -9.00
CA PRO A 2 25.82 -13.76 -8.85
C PRO A 2 25.09 -12.41 -8.99
N HIS A 3 23.87 -12.39 -9.55
CA HIS A 3 23.10 -11.15 -9.79
C HIS A 3 21.93 -10.93 -8.82
N LYS A 4 21.68 -11.86 -7.89
CA LYS A 4 20.53 -11.75 -6.99
C LYS A 4 20.85 -10.78 -5.85
N VAL A 5 20.15 -9.64 -5.84
CA VAL A 5 20.16 -8.71 -4.70
C VAL A 5 18.95 -9.04 -3.82
N ASN A 6 19.19 -9.35 -2.55
CA ASN A 6 18.14 -9.70 -1.59
C ASN A 6 17.86 -8.50 -0.65
N PRO A 7 16.63 -8.29 -0.19
CA PRO A 7 16.25 -7.20 0.71
C PRO A 7 16.65 -7.46 2.17
N ILE A 8 17.90 -7.90 2.41
CA ILE A 8 18.34 -8.44 3.70
C ILE A 8 18.25 -7.45 4.86
N ASP A 9 18.41 -6.15 4.61
CA ASP A 9 18.34 -5.17 5.69
C ASP A 9 16.89 -5.00 6.19
N PHE A 10 15.89 -5.15 5.29
CA PHE A 10 14.47 -5.18 5.67
C PHE A 10 14.13 -6.48 6.41
N GLU A 11 14.60 -7.63 5.94
CA GLU A 11 14.41 -8.94 6.60
C GLU A 11 15.01 -8.95 8.02
N ASN A 12 16.19 -8.34 8.20
CA ASN A 12 16.82 -8.17 9.50
C ASN A 12 16.03 -7.22 10.42
N ALA A 13 15.50 -6.13 9.88
CA ALA A 13 14.68 -5.19 10.62
C ALA A 13 13.38 -5.87 11.12
N GLU A 14 12.69 -6.58 10.23
CA GLU A 14 11.46 -7.33 10.54
C GLU A 14 11.68 -8.31 11.70
N GLY A 15 12.73 -9.13 11.63
CA GLY A 15 13.05 -10.08 12.69
C GLY A 15 13.34 -9.42 14.04
N ASN A 16 14.10 -8.33 14.05
CA ASN A 16 14.44 -7.64 15.30
C ASN A 16 13.26 -6.87 15.90
N PHE A 17 12.39 -6.25 15.08
CA PHE A 17 11.14 -5.67 15.56
C PHE A 17 10.25 -6.73 16.22
N GLY A 18 10.17 -7.94 15.63
CA GLY A 18 9.43 -9.05 16.23
C GLY A 18 9.94 -9.43 17.62
N ILE A 19 11.25 -9.57 17.80
CA ILE A 19 11.86 -9.90 19.10
C ILE A 19 11.63 -8.76 20.11
N ALA A 20 11.82 -7.51 19.69
CA ALA A 20 11.58 -6.35 20.55
C ALA A 20 10.13 -6.30 21.04
N ASN A 21 9.16 -6.48 20.14
CA ASN A 21 7.74 -6.48 20.48
C ASN A 21 7.38 -7.62 21.42
N ALA A 22 7.89 -8.83 21.21
CA ALA A 22 7.64 -9.96 22.12
C ALA A 22 8.11 -9.65 23.56
N LEU A 23 9.25 -8.96 23.71
CA LEU A 23 9.72 -8.51 25.02
C LEU A 23 8.84 -7.38 25.58
N PHE A 24 8.47 -6.38 24.77
CA PHE A 24 7.59 -5.28 25.22
C PHE A 24 6.20 -5.78 25.63
N GLU A 25 5.63 -6.75 24.91
CA GLU A 25 4.38 -7.43 25.26
C GLU A 25 4.52 -8.20 26.57
N HIS A 26 5.60 -8.94 26.76
CA HIS A 26 5.85 -9.60 28.05
C HIS A 26 5.97 -8.58 29.19
N PHE A 27 6.67 -7.46 28.98
CA PHE A 27 6.82 -6.42 29.99
C PHE A 27 5.48 -5.75 30.33
N SER A 28 4.67 -5.41 29.34
CA SER A 28 3.36 -4.77 29.55
C SER A 28 2.39 -5.70 30.28
N ALA A 29 2.46 -7.01 30.02
CA ALA A 29 1.64 -8.00 30.73
C ALA A 29 2.15 -8.29 32.15
N LYS A 30 3.47 -8.41 32.34
CA LYS A 30 4.06 -8.88 33.60
C LYS A 30 4.28 -7.78 34.63
N LEU A 31 4.77 -6.60 34.22
CA LEU A 31 5.23 -5.57 35.16
C LEU A 31 4.12 -4.93 36.00
N PRO A 32 2.87 -4.75 35.49
CA PRO A 32 1.79 -4.19 36.31
C PRO A 32 1.27 -5.11 37.42
N ILE A 33 1.68 -6.37 37.47
CA ILE A 33 1.18 -7.36 38.44
C ILE A 33 2.30 -7.71 39.43
N SER A 34 2.06 -7.41 40.71
CA SER A 34 2.93 -7.75 41.84
C SER A 34 2.07 -8.09 43.06
N ARG A 35 2.36 -9.20 43.76
CA ARG A 35 1.49 -9.68 44.86
C ARG A 35 1.59 -8.78 46.11
N TRP A 36 0.44 -8.42 46.68
CA TRP A 36 0.30 -7.57 47.88
C TRP A 36 1.05 -6.24 47.76
N GLN A 37 1.92 -5.88 48.73
CA GLN A 37 2.68 -4.62 48.67
C GLN A 37 3.80 -4.65 47.63
N ARG A 38 4.35 -5.84 47.35
CA ARG A 38 5.21 -6.20 46.20
C ARG A 38 5.74 -7.63 46.35
N ASP A 39 5.92 -8.34 45.24
CA ASP A 39 6.91 -9.42 45.09
C ASP A 39 8.11 -8.94 44.27
N LEU A 40 9.18 -9.74 44.20
CA LEU A 40 10.47 -9.36 43.60
C LEU A 40 10.68 -9.90 42.16
N THR A 41 9.63 -10.42 41.52
CA THR A 41 9.73 -11.04 40.17
C THR A 41 9.99 -10.01 39.08
N ASP A 42 9.63 -8.76 39.30
CA ASP A 42 9.87 -7.61 38.43
C ASP A 42 11.35 -7.24 38.33
N SER A 43 12.13 -7.42 39.41
CA SER A 43 13.54 -7.04 39.48
C SER A 43 14.40 -7.68 38.37
N THR A 44 14.17 -8.95 38.03
CA THR A 44 14.90 -9.61 36.92
C THR A 44 14.38 -9.17 35.55
N VAL A 45 13.07 -8.93 35.42
CA VAL A 45 12.46 -8.52 34.16
C VAL A 45 12.84 -7.08 33.78
N LEU A 46 12.93 -6.18 34.76
CA LEU A 46 13.37 -4.79 34.54
C LEU A 46 14.83 -4.70 34.02
N ARG A 47 15.67 -5.71 34.29
CA ARG A 47 17.03 -5.78 33.74
C ARG A 47 17.05 -6.10 32.24
N ALA A 48 15.96 -6.64 31.69
CA ALA A 48 15.83 -6.95 30.28
C ALA A 48 15.28 -5.78 29.43
N LEU A 49 14.95 -4.64 30.05
CA LEU A 49 14.46 -3.45 29.31
C LEU A 49 15.44 -3.03 28.21
N GLY A 50 16.74 -3.00 28.53
CA GLY A 50 17.79 -2.66 27.57
C GLY A 50 17.86 -3.63 26.39
N THR A 51 17.54 -4.91 26.58
CA THR A 51 17.52 -5.91 25.52
C THR A 51 16.42 -5.62 24.48
N ALA A 52 15.21 -5.28 24.93
CA ALA A 52 14.11 -4.95 24.03
C ALA A 52 14.39 -3.68 23.22
N VAL A 53 14.92 -2.64 23.87
CA VAL A 53 15.35 -1.40 23.21
C VAL A 53 16.52 -1.67 22.26
N GLY A 54 17.46 -2.55 22.64
CA GLY A 54 18.59 -2.94 21.80
C GLY A 54 18.15 -3.59 20.49
N HIS A 55 17.19 -4.52 20.54
CA HIS A 55 16.60 -5.10 19.32
C HIS A 55 15.88 -4.05 18.47
N SER A 56 15.15 -3.13 19.10
CA SER A 56 14.51 -2.02 18.37
C SER A 56 15.53 -1.13 17.66
N GLN A 57 16.65 -0.82 18.32
CA GLN A 57 17.72 -0.01 17.74
C GLN A 57 18.35 -0.71 16.52
N VAL A 58 18.69 -1.99 16.64
CA VAL A 58 19.24 -2.78 15.53
C VAL A 58 18.26 -2.85 14.36
N ALA A 59 16.96 -2.97 14.65
CA ALA A 59 15.92 -2.97 13.63
C ALA A 59 15.85 -1.62 12.89
N LEU A 60 15.87 -0.51 13.63
CA LEU A 60 15.86 0.84 13.07
C LEU A 60 17.09 1.12 12.22
N ASP A 61 18.29 0.72 12.68
CA ASP A 61 19.52 0.88 11.91
C ASP A 61 19.51 0.07 10.61
N SER A 62 18.99 -1.16 10.68
CA SER A 62 18.82 -2.03 9.50
C SER A 62 17.79 -1.45 8.53
N LEU A 63 16.66 -0.96 9.03
CA LEU A 63 15.63 -0.32 8.23
C LEU A 63 16.16 0.94 7.53
N ALA A 64 16.85 1.83 8.27
CA ALA A 64 17.45 3.04 7.70
C ALA A 64 18.47 2.70 6.60
N LYS A 65 19.28 1.66 6.81
CA LYS A 65 20.22 1.16 5.81
C LYS A 65 19.52 0.57 4.58
N GLY A 66 18.42 -0.15 4.76
CA GLY A 66 17.59 -0.67 3.67
C GLY A 66 16.96 0.44 2.84
N LEU A 67 16.37 1.43 3.51
CA LEU A 67 15.78 2.61 2.86
C LEU A 67 16.81 3.40 2.04
N GLY A 68 18.04 3.53 2.55
CA GLY A 68 19.14 4.20 1.84
C GLY A 68 19.64 3.48 0.57
N LYS A 69 19.19 2.24 0.31
CA LYS A 69 19.53 1.46 -0.89
C LYS A 69 18.41 1.44 -1.93
N LEU A 70 17.25 2.02 -1.63
CA LEU A 70 16.12 1.99 -2.54
C LEU A 70 16.33 2.93 -3.72
N GLU A 71 16.14 2.41 -4.92
CA GLU A 71 16.00 3.17 -6.15
C GLU A 71 14.67 2.78 -6.80
N VAL A 72 13.90 3.78 -7.22
CA VAL A 72 12.64 3.54 -7.93
C VAL A 72 12.96 3.04 -9.33
N ASN A 73 12.15 2.12 -9.85
CA ASN A 73 12.18 1.67 -11.24
C ASN A 73 10.93 2.18 -11.98
N PRO A 74 10.95 3.41 -12.56
CA PRO A 74 9.79 4.00 -13.21
C PRO A 74 9.27 3.15 -14.37
N GLN A 75 10.16 2.56 -15.17
CA GLN A 75 9.78 1.78 -16.33
C GLN A 75 8.97 0.55 -15.96
N ARG A 76 9.31 -0.09 -14.83
CA ARG A 76 8.53 -1.22 -14.33
C ARG A 76 7.15 -0.79 -13.82
N LEU A 77 7.09 0.34 -13.10
CA LEU A 77 5.83 0.88 -12.59
C LEU A 77 4.89 1.30 -13.74
N ASP A 78 5.42 2.02 -14.73
CA ASP A 78 4.67 2.45 -15.91
C ASP A 78 4.15 1.25 -16.70
N ALA A 79 4.97 0.20 -16.88
CA ALA A 79 4.56 -1.02 -17.56
C ALA A 79 3.43 -1.76 -16.82
N ASP A 80 3.49 -1.84 -15.49
CA ASP A 80 2.44 -2.47 -14.69
C ASP A 80 1.13 -1.65 -14.73
N LEU A 81 1.23 -0.31 -14.75
CA LEU A 81 0.07 0.59 -14.89
C LEU A 81 -0.55 0.51 -16.28
N ASP A 82 0.26 0.53 -17.34
CA ASP A 82 -0.21 0.45 -18.73
C ASP A 82 -0.87 -0.90 -19.05
N ALA A 83 -0.58 -1.94 -18.27
CA ALA A 83 -1.22 -3.26 -18.38
C ALA A 83 -2.55 -3.38 -17.60
N ALA A 84 -2.89 -2.41 -16.75
CA ALA A 84 -3.99 -2.50 -15.78
C ALA A 84 -5.11 -1.48 -16.05
N TRP A 85 -5.66 -1.44 -17.27
CA TRP A 85 -6.71 -0.47 -17.65
C TRP A 85 -8.04 -0.67 -16.92
N GLU A 86 -8.27 -1.84 -16.34
CA GLU A 86 -9.46 -2.14 -15.53
C GLU A 86 -9.61 -1.22 -14.31
N VAL A 87 -8.52 -0.61 -13.81
CA VAL A 87 -8.59 0.29 -12.64
C VAL A 87 -9.40 1.56 -12.94
N LEU A 88 -9.52 1.95 -14.22
CA LEU A 88 -10.34 3.09 -14.63
C LEU A 88 -11.84 2.80 -14.61
N ALA A 89 -12.24 1.55 -14.41
CA ALA A 89 -13.64 1.14 -14.39
C ALA A 89 -14.46 1.93 -13.35
N GLU A 90 -13.92 2.12 -12.15
CA GLU A 90 -14.59 2.87 -11.09
C GLU A 90 -14.78 4.35 -11.45
N ALA A 91 -13.78 4.99 -12.07
CA ALA A 91 -13.87 6.37 -12.51
C ALA A 91 -14.98 6.55 -13.54
N VAL A 92 -15.04 5.66 -14.54
CA VAL A 92 -16.10 5.67 -15.56
C VAL A 92 -17.47 5.45 -14.94
N GLN A 93 -17.63 4.44 -14.07
CA GLN A 93 -18.88 4.18 -13.36
C GLN A 93 -19.35 5.40 -12.55
N THR A 94 -18.42 6.07 -11.88
CA THR A 94 -18.73 7.24 -11.05
C THR A 94 -19.24 8.41 -11.90
N VAL A 95 -18.62 8.66 -13.05
CA VAL A 95 -19.09 9.67 -14.01
C VAL A 95 -20.45 9.29 -14.60
N MET A 96 -20.66 8.02 -14.96
CA MET A 96 -21.96 7.53 -15.42
C MET A 96 -23.07 7.78 -14.38
N ARG A 97 -22.80 7.47 -13.09
CA ARG A 97 -23.73 7.74 -11.99
C ARG A 97 -24.03 9.23 -11.84
N ARG A 98 -23.00 10.09 -11.93
CA ARG A 98 -23.15 11.54 -11.85
C ARG A 98 -24.10 12.09 -12.93
N HIS A 99 -24.08 11.50 -14.12
CA HIS A 99 -24.93 11.91 -15.23
C HIS A 99 -26.22 11.08 -15.37
N GLY A 100 -26.54 10.21 -14.39
CA GLY A 100 -27.82 9.49 -14.35
C GLY A 100 -27.94 8.31 -15.32
N LEU A 101 -26.83 7.78 -15.85
CA LEU A 101 -26.87 6.62 -16.73
C LEU A 101 -27.33 5.37 -15.95
N PRO A 102 -28.22 4.54 -16.51
CA PRO A 102 -28.75 3.37 -15.83
C PRO A 102 -27.73 2.23 -15.75
N ASN A 103 -27.76 1.48 -14.65
CA ASN A 103 -26.95 0.26 -14.46
C ASN A 103 -25.43 0.36 -14.78
N PRO A 104 -24.67 1.38 -14.33
CA PRO A 104 -23.27 1.56 -14.73
C PRO A 104 -22.36 0.37 -14.45
N TYR A 105 -22.57 -0.29 -13.31
CA TYR A 105 -21.81 -1.48 -12.93
C TYR A 105 -22.02 -2.65 -13.90
N GLU A 106 -23.26 -2.95 -14.26
CA GLU A 106 -23.56 -4.07 -15.19
C GLU A 106 -23.08 -3.76 -16.62
N GLN A 107 -23.13 -2.50 -17.05
CA GLN A 107 -22.59 -2.09 -18.34
C GLN A 107 -21.07 -2.31 -18.42
N LEU A 108 -20.32 -1.96 -17.37
CA LEU A 108 -18.88 -2.27 -17.33
C LEU A 108 -18.58 -3.75 -17.12
N LYS A 109 -19.41 -4.46 -16.37
CA LYS A 109 -19.25 -5.92 -16.20
C LYS A 109 -19.43 -6.66 -17.53
N ALA A 110 -20.28 -6.14 -18.42
CA ALA A 110 -20.40 -6.68 -19.77
C ALA A 110 -19.09 -6.48 -20.58
N LEU A 111 -18.39 -5.36 -20.38
CA LEU A 111 -17.09 -5.08 -21.01
C LEU A 111 -15.98 -6.03 -20.52
N THR A 112 -16.01 -6.44 -19.25
CA THR A 112 -14.99 -7.31 -18.63
C THR A 112 -15.26 -8.81 -18.77
N ARG A 113 -16.38 -9.21 -19.40
CA ARG A 113 -16.79 -10.62 -19.40
C ARG A 113 -15.93 -11.44 -20.36
N GLY A 114 -14.93 -12.14 -19.79
CA GLY A 114 -14.11 -13.13 -20.49
C GLY A 114 -12.85 -12.58 -21.17
N GLN A 115 -12.53 -11.29 -21.00
CA GLN A 115 -11.32 -10.65 -21.50
C GLN A 115 -10.82 -9.57 -20.53
N GLY A 116 -9.51 -9.30 -20.56
CA GLY A 116 -8.92 -8.15 -19.88
C GLY A 116 -9.34 -6.84 -20.56
N ILE A 117 -9.43 -5.75 -19.78
CA ILE A 117 -9.68 -4.43 -20.35
C ILE A 117 -8.38 -3.91 -20.95
N THR A 118 -8.43 -3.44 -22.20
CA THR A 118 -7.32 -2.76 -22.86
C THR A 118 -7.63 -1.27 -22.98
N ALA A 119 -6.62 -0.48 -23.33
CA ALA A 119 -6.80 0.94 -23.66
C ALA A 119 -7.88 1.16 -24.72
N GLU A 120 -7.87 0.33 -25.76
CA GLU A 120 -8.79 0.41 -26.89
C GLU A 120 -10.22 0.06 -26.45
N SER A 121 -10.40 -1.03 -25.69
CA SER A 121 -11.74 -1.46 -25.26
C SER A 121 -12.35 -0.46 -24.26
N MET A 122 -11.55 0.10 -23.34
CA MET A 122 -11.99 1.15 -22.43
C MET A 122 -12.39 2.43 -23.19
N ARG A 123 -11.57 2.88 -24.13
CA ARG A 123 -11.87 4.10 -24.93
C ARG A 123 -13.10 3.91 -25.81
N ALA A 124 -13.24 2.75 -26.45
CA ALA A 124 -14.42 2.41 -27.25
C ALA A 124 -15.69 2.40 -26.39
N PHE A 125 -15.60 1.84 -25.18
CA PHE A 125 -16.71 1.85 -24.22
C PHE A 125 -17.12 3.29 -23.86
N VAL A 126 -16.16 4.14 -23.47
CA VAL A 126 -16.41 5.55 -23.13
C VAL A 126 -17.01 6.34 -24.31
N GLN A 127 -16.56 6.09 -25.54
CA GLN A 127 -17.11 6.72 -26.74
C GLN A 127 -18.60 6.39 -26.94
N GLY A 128 -19.02 5.16 -26.63
CA GLY A 128 -20.40 4.70 -26.73
C GLY A 128 -21.35 5.24 -25.67
N LEU A 129 -20.84 5.89 -24.61
CA LEU A 129 -21.69 6.42 -23.53
C LEU A 129 -22.40 7.72 -23.93
N GLU A 130 -23.66 7.87 -23.54
CA GLU A 130 -24.44 9.11 -23.65
C GLU A 130 -24.04 10.11 -22.55
N LEU A 131 -22.81 10.62 -22.62
CA LEU A 131 -22.25 11.62 -21.70
C LEU A 131 -22.03 12.97 -22.40
N PRO A 132 -22.09 14.09 -21.66
CA PRO A 132 -21.64 15.39 -22.16
C PRO A 132 -20.21 15.34 -22.72
N ALA A 133 -19.94 16.15 -23.75
CA ALA A 133 -18.66 16.10 -24.47
C ALA A 133 -17.45 16.35 -23.56
N ASP A 134 -17.57 17.26 -22.59
CA ASP A 134 -16.52 17.57 -21.61
C ASP A 134 -16.26 16.39 -20.66
N ALA A 135 -17.31 15.74 -20.16
CA ALA A 135 -17.18 14.57 -19.30
C ALA A 135 -16.57 13.38 -20.04
N LYS A 136 -16.98 13.15 -21.29
CA LYS A 136 -16.43 12.11 -22.16
C LYS A 136 -14.96 12.36 -22.49
N GLN A 137 -14.61 13.59 -22.86
CA GLN A 137 -13.23 13.95 -23.16
C GLN A 137 -12.31 13.72 -21.96
N ARG A 138 -12.73 14.13 -20.76
CA ARG A 138 -11.97 13.87 -19.52
C ARG A 138 -11.71 12.39 -19.30
N LEU A 139 -12.72 11.53 -19.48
CA LEU A 139 -12.54 10.07 -19.35
C LEU A 139 -11.61 9.49 -20.43
N LEU A 140 -11.60 10.03 -21.65
CA LEU A 140 -10.73 9.58 -22.73
C LEU A 140 -9.25 9.98 -22.54
N GLU A 141 -9.00 11.08 -21.84
CA GLU A 141 -7.66 11.56 -21.49
C GLU A 141 -7.06 10.83 -20.28
N MET A 142 -7.87 10.11 -19.49
CA MET A 142 -7.39 9.35 -18.34
C MET A 142 -6.55 8.14 -18.76
N THR A 143 -5.56 7.85 -17.93
CA THR A 143 -4.73 6.64 -17.97
C THR A 143 -4.62 6.08 -16.56
N PRO A 144 -4.28 4.81 -16.38
CA PRO A 144 -4.03 4.26 -15.05
C PRO A 144 -3.01 5.08 -14.25
N GLY A 145 -1.94 5.55 -14.92
CA GLY A 145 -0.92 6.40 -14.29
C GLY A 145 -1.35 7.82 -13.94
N SER A 146 -2.37 8.38 -14.62
CA SER A 146 -2.91 9.70 -14.25
C SER A 146 -4.03 9.63 -13.21
N TYR A 147 -4.61 8.44 -12.97
CA TYR A 147 -5.68 8.22 -11.99
C TYR A 147 -5.16 7.99 -10.57
N THR A 148 -4.43 8.98 -10.03
CA THR A 148 -3.84 8.92 -8.67
C THR A 148 -4.63 9.73 -7.63
N GLY A 149 -5.73 10.37 -8.03
CA GLY A 149 -6.58 11.15 -7.15
C GLY A 149 -5.81 12.29 -6.46
N LEU A 150 -5.80 12.30 -5.12
CA LEU A 150 -5.10 13.30 -4.32
C LEU A 150 -3.72 12.84 -3.83
N ALA A 151 -3.20 11.70 -4.33
CA ALA A 151 -2.01 11.04 -3.77
C ALA A 151 -0.80 11.99 -3.66
N GLU A 152 -0.43 12.69 -4.74
CA GLU A 152 0.71 13.62 -4.73
C GLU A 152 0.49 14.78 -3.76
N SER A 153 -0.72 15.36 -3.73
CA SER A 153 -1.04 16.49 -2.85
C SER A 153 -0.95 16.10 -1.38
N LEU A 154 -1.42 14.89 -1.03
CA LEU A 154 -1.35 14.38 0.33
C LEU A 154 0.08 14.01 0.72
N ALA A 155 0.84 13.36 -0.17
CA ALA A 155 2.24 13.00 0.08
C ALA A 155 3.12 14.23 0.35
N LYS A 156 2.89 15.36 -0.34
CA LYS A 156 3.61 16.62 -0.11
C LYS A 156 3.21 17.38 1.16
N LYS A 157 2.12 16.96 1.83
CA LYS A 157 1.58 17.64 3.02
C LYS A 157 1.98 16.97 4.35
N ILE A 158 2.61 15.80 4.30
CA ILE A 158 3.12 15.05 5.47
C ILE A 158 4.56 15.49 5.73
#